data_AF-A0A940UM68-F1
#
_entry.id   AF-A0A940UM68-F1
#
_cell.length_a   1.000
_cell.length_b   1.000
_cell.length_c   1.000
_cell.angle_alpha   90.00
_cell.angle_beta   90.00
_cell.angle_gamma   90.00
#
_symmetry.space_group_name_H-M   'P 1'
#
loop_
_entity.id
_entity.type
_entity.pdbx_description
1 polymer ?
#
loop_
_entity_poly.entity_id
_entity_poly.type
_entity_poly.pdbx_seq_one_letter_code
_entity_poly.pdbx_strand_id
1 'polypeptide(L)'
;FVAIEKIDRAGYLVPFAFFGNHDDGPVALGWLRVSHRELDKDKSTPYQPVHKHEKEMTLKAGEIVPVEIEIWPSGTLFERGEKLRVVVQGSDIYAYPEERHTNQHTDTVNRGAHVIYAGGKYDSHLLVPVIPPI
;
A
#
# COMPACT_ATOMS: atom_id res chain seq x y z
N PHE A 1 -4.89 -0.89 -3.63
CA PHE A 1 -4.21 -1.89 -2.78
C PHE A 1 -2.73 -1.73 -3.00
N VAL A 2 -1.96 -1.62 -1.92
CA VAL A 2 -0.51 -1.46 -1.96
C VAL A 2 0.14 -2.52 -1.09
N ALA A 3 1.22 -3.13 -1.56
CA ALA A 3 2.08 -4.00 -0.75
C ALA A 3 3.52 -3.54 -0.83
N ILE A 4 4.23 -3.69 0.29
CA ILE A 4 5.67 -3.62 0.36
C ILE A 4 6.20 -5.04 0.45
N GLU A 5 7.10 -5.38 -0.46
CA GLU A 5 7.71 -6.71 -0.52
C GLU A 5 9.22 -6.60 -0.43
N LYS A 6 9.82 -7.68 0.08
CA LYS A 6 11.26 -7.86 0.10
C LYS A 6 11.65 -8.94 -0.89
N ILE A 7 12.62 -8.63 -1.74
CA ILE A 7 13.19 -9.57 -2.71
C ILE A 7 14.63 -9.86 -2.29
N ASP A 8 14.98 -11.13 -2.17
CA ASP A 8 16.32 -11.56 -1.81
C ASP A 8 17.33 -11.32 -2.95
N ARG A 9 18.60 -11.64 -2.69
CA ARG A 9 19.70 -11.48 -3.66
C ARG A 9 19.56 -12.38 -4.89
N ALA A 10 18.86 -13.49 -4.78
CA ALA A 10 18.61 -14.43 -5.88
C ALA A 10 17.36 -14.05 -6.69
N GLY A 11 16.59 -13.05 -6.24
CA GLY A 11 15.39 -12.56 -6.91
C GLY A 11 14.10 -13.20 -6.42
N TYR A 12 14.13 -13.97 -5.32
CA TYR A 12 12.94 -14.59 -4.75
C TYR A 12 12.26 -13.66 -3.73
N LEU A 13 10.94 -13.78 -3.63
CA LEU A 13 10.17 -13.10 -2.60
C LEU A 13 10.55 -13.67 -1.22
N VAL A 14 10.87 -12.79 -0.28
CA VAL A 14 11.06 -13.15 1.13
C VAL A 14 9.71 -13.05 1.83
N PRO A 15 9.19 -14.16 2.35
CA PRO A 15 7.86 -14.17 2.96
C PRO A 15 7.90 -13.74 4.42
N PHE A 16 6.77 -13.20 4.92
CA PHE A 16 6.58 -12.74 6.29
C PHE A 16 5.32 -13.35 6.92
N ALA A 17 5.31 -13.44 8.24
CA ALA A 17 4.11 -13.79 9.00
C ALA A 17 2.98 -12.79 8.71
N PHE A 18 1.78 -13.31 8.48
CA PHE A 18 0.66 -12.56 7.94
C PHE A 18 -0.66 -13.00 8.54
N PHE A 19 -1.43 -12.03 9.03
CA PHE A 19 -2.72 -12.22 9.73
C PHE A 19 -2.75 -13.31 10.82
N GLY A 20 -1.58 -13.67 11.37
CA GLY A 20 -1.45 -14.64 12.46
C GLY A 20 -1.63 -16.10 12.06
N ASN A 21 -1.90 -16.40 10.79
CA ASN A 21 -2.19 -17.75 10.29
C ASN A 21 -1.51 -18.09 8.96
N HIS A 22 -0.82 -17.14 8.34
CA HIS A 22 -0.08 -17.33 7.09
C HIS A 22 1.39 -16.93 7.28
N ASP A 23 2.28 -17.55 6.53
CA ASP A 23 3.73 -17.32 6.59
C ASP A 23 4.31 -16.89 5.24
N ASP A 24 3.45 -16.50 4.29
CA ASP A 24 3.76 -16.13 2.91
C ASP A 24 3.35 -14.69 2.54
N GLY A 25 3.16 -13.83 3.53
CA GLY A 25 2.72 -12.45 3.32
C GLY A 25 3.83 -11.43 3.02
N PRO A 26 3.42 -10.16 2.83
CA PRO A 26 4.31 -9.05 2.53
C PRO A 26 4.96 -8.45 3.79
N VAL A 27 5.90 -7.52 3.58
CA VAL A 27 6.45 -6.66 4.64
C VAL A 27 5.35 -5.79 5.26
N ALA A 28 4.53 -5.17 4.42
CA ALA A 28 3.45 -4.29 4.84
C ALA A 28 2.38 -4.16 3.76
N LEU A 29 1.19 -3.72 4.17
CA LEU A 29 0.06 -3.46 3.28
C LEU A 29 -0.53 -2.07 3.51
N GLY A 30 -1.21 -1.56 2.49
CA GLY A 30 -1.99 -0.34 2.56
C GLY A 30 -3.19 -0.37 1.63
N TRP A 31 -4.26 0.29 2.05
CA TRP A 31 -5.52 0.34 1.31
C TRP A 31 -6.08 1.75 1.35
N LEU A 32 -6.62 2.18 0.21
CA LEU A 32 -7.39 3.41 0.12
C LEU A 32 -8.40 3.29 -1.02
N ARG A 33 -9.66 3.59 -0.74
CA ARG A 33 -10.64 3.94 -1.77
C ARG A 33 -10.46 5.42 -2.09
N VAL A 34 -10.09 5.75 -3.34
CA VAL A 34 -9.68 7.11 -3.74
C VAL A 34 -10.75 8.18 -3.48
N SER A 35 -12.05 7.83 -3.46
CA SER A 35 -13.10 8.76 -3.06
C SER A 35 -13.00 9.23 -1.60
N HIS A 36 -12.29 8.51 -0.73
CA HIS A 36 -12.04 8.88 0.66
C HIS A 36 -10.67 9.53 0.89
N ARG A 37 -9.99 10.00 -0.16
CA ARG A 37 -8.64 10.60 -0.10
C ARG A 37 -8.51 11.90 0.71
N GLU A 38 -9.58 12.41 1.31
CA GLU A 38 -9.51 13.65 2.10
C GLU A 38 -8.72 13.41 3.39
N LEU A 39 -7.58 14.08 3.52
CA LEU A 39 -6.74 14.02 4.71
C LEU A 39 -7.29 14.89 5.86
N ASP A 40 -7.16 14.36 7.07
CA ASP A 40 -7.19 15.11 8.31
C ASP A 40 -5.80 15.70 8.54
N LYS A 41 -5.63 16.99 8.25
CA LYS A 41 -4.33 17.67 8.30
C LYS A 41 -3.77 17.81 9.71
N ASP A 42 -4.62 17.78 10.73
CA ASP A 42 -4.21 17.95 12.13
C ASP A 42 -3.70 16.63 12.72
N LYS A 43 -4.16 15.50 12.17
CA LYS A 43 -3.74 14.15 12.62
C LYS A 43 -2.69 13.50 11.70
N SER A 44 -2.64 13.90 10.43
CA SER A 44 -1.71 13.31 9.48
C SER A 44 -0.27 13.72 9.80
N THR A 45 0.64 12.76 9.63
CA THR A 45 2.09 13.00 9.62
C THR A 45 2.67 12.59 8.27
N PRO A 46 3.89 13.00 7.90
CA PRO A 46 4.49 12.58 6.64
C PRO A 46 4.52 11.06 6.44
N TYR A 47 4.70 10.27 7.51
CA TYR A 47 4.78 8.81 7.43
C TYR A 47 3.44 8.11 7.71
N GLN A 48 2.40 8.84 8.11
CA GLN A 48 1.10 8.29 8.47
C GLN A 48 -0.01 9.27 8.05
N PRO A 49 -0.55 9.13 6.83
CA PRO A 49 -1.72 9.89 6.42
C PRO A 49 -2.95 9.39 7.19
N VAL A 50 -3.73 10.33 7.73
CA VAL A 50 -5.01 10.04 8.38
C VAL A 50 -6.12 10.61 7.50
N HIS A 51 -7.06 9.77 7.11
CA HIS A 51 -8.17 10.16 6.25
C HIS A 51 -9.42 10.47 7.08
N LYS A 52 -10.16 11.51 6.72
CA LYS A 52 -11.38 11.90 7.45
C LYS A 52 -12.52 10.91 7.31
N HIS A 53 -12.64 10.32 6.12
CA HIS A 53 -13.76 9.45 5.74
C HIS A 53 -15.17 10.05 5.90
N GLU A 54 -15.30 11.38 5.95
CA GLU A 54 -16.58 12.07 6.19
C GLU A 54 -17.49 12.14 4.94
N LYS A 55 -16.90 12.09 3.75
CA LYS A 55 -17.63 12.16 2.48
C LYS A 55 -16.88 11.45 1.37
N GLU A 56 -17.62 11.12 0.32
CA GLU A 56 -17.04 10.61 -0.93
C GLU A 56 -16.76 11.75 -1.92
N MET A 57 -15.50 11.86 -2.33
CA MET A 57 -15.02 12.73 -3.40
C MET A 57 -14.89 11.92 -4.70
N THR A 58 -15.99 11.62 -5.37
CA THR A 58 -15.95 10.86 -6.64
C THR A 58 -15.11 11.56 -7.71
N LEU A 59 -14.64 10.79 -8.71
CA LEU A 59 -13.79 11.29 -9.79
C LEU A 59 -14.54 11.36 -11.12
N LYS A 60 -14.24 12.39 -11.91
CA LYS A 60 -14.61 12.46 -13.32
C LYS A 60 -13.65 11.62 -14.15
N ALA A 61 -14.10 11.20 -15.34
CA ALA A 61 -13.23 10.52 -16.29
C ALA A 61 -12.00 11.38 -16.65
N GLY A 62 -10.80 10.80 -16.51
CA GLY A 62 -9.53 11.49 -16.76
C GLY A 62 -9.08 12.48 -15.68
N GLU A 63 -9.84 12.62 -14.58
CA GLU A 63 -9.43 13.45 -13.45
C GLU A 63 -8.21 12.85 -12.76
N ILE A 64 -7.15 13.66 -12.61
CA ILE A 64 -5.91 13.26 -11.93
C ILE A 64 -5.94 13.86 -10.53
N VAL A 65 -5.82 13.02 -9.52
CA VAL A 65 -5.81 13.46 -8.11
C VAL A 65 -4.58 12.89 -7.38
N PRO A 66 -3.96 13.64 -6.47
CA PRO A 66 -2.99 13.08 -5.53
C PRO A 66 -3.71 12.24 -4.48
N VAL A 67 -3.04 11.20 -4.00
CA VAL A 67 -3.49 10.38 -2.88
C VAL A 67 -2.30 10.02 -1.99
N GLU A 68 -2.52 9.98 -0.68
CA GLU A 68 -1.56 9.47 0.28
C GLU A 68 -2.15 8.18 0.86
N ILE A 69 -1.43 7.06 0.76
CA ILE A 69 -1.92 5.76 1.22
C ILE A 69 -1.15 5.39 2.47
N GLU A 70 -1.86 5.15 3.58
CA GLU A 70 -1.22 4.62 4.78
C GLU A 70 -0.71 3.21 4.47
N ILE A 71 0.59 3.02 4.63
CA ILE A 71 1.22 1.70 4.69
C ILE A 71 1.36 1.37 6.17
N TRP A 72 0.78 0.24 6.59
CA TRP A 72 0.79 -0.12 7.99
C TRP A 72 2.21 -0.26 8.55
N PRO A 73 2.41 0.02 9.85
CA PRO A 73 3.72 -0.06 10.48
C PRO A 73 4.37 -1.42 10.29
N SER A 74 5.65 -1.41 9.90
CA SER A 74 6.47 -2.60 9.74
C SER A 74 7.92 -2.31 10.14
N GLY A 75 8.65 -3.36 10.50
CA GLY A 75 10.09 -3.29 10.78
C GLY A 75 10.79 -4.39 10.00
N THR A 76 11.71 -4.04 9.11
CA THR A 76 12.38 -5.02 8.25
C THR A 76 13.79 -4.57 7.90
N LEU A 77 14.75 -5.48 8.10
CA LEU A 77 16.12 -5.30 7.61
C LEU A 77 16.19 -5.66 6.13
N PHE A 78 16.73 -4.75 5.32
CA PHE A 78 17.15 -5.01 3.96
C PHE A 78 18.67 -5.04 3.92
N GLU A 79 19.24 -6.22 3.73
CA GLU A 79 20.66 -6.39 3.53
C GLU A 79 21.11 -5.91 2.15
N ARG A 80 22.41 -5.68 2.01
CA ARG A 80 23.04 -5.37 0.73
C ARG A 80 22.62 -6.38 -0.33
N GLY A 81 22.12 -5.88 -1.47
CA GLY A 81 21.73 -6.69 -2.62
C GLY A 81 20.28 -7.18 -2.59
N GLU A 82 19.58 -7.06 -1.46
CA GLU A 82 18.14 -7.26 -1.40
C GLU A 82 17.40 -6.02 -1.93
N LYS A 83 16.15 -6.18 -2.33
CA LYS A 83 15.35 -5.11 -2.95
C LYS A 83 14.04 -4.92 -2.23
N LEU A 84 13.63 -3.66 -2.09
CA LEU A 84 12.27 -3.27 -1.76
C LEU A 84 11.46 -3.20 -3.06
N ARG A 85 10.31 -3.87 -3.10
CA ARG A 85 9.35 -3.80 -4.20
C ARG A 85 8.03 -3.22 -3.70
N VAL A 86 7.49 -2.25 -4.45
CA VAL A 86 6.16 -1.69 -4.22
C VAL A 86 5.23 -2.29 -5.26
N VAL A 87 4.13 -2.89 -4.81
CA VAL A 87 3.08 -3.42 -5.68
C VAL A 87 1.84 -2.57 -5.51
N VAL A 88 1.23 -2.14 -6.62
CA VAL A 88 -0.04 -1.41 -6.64
C VAL A 88 -1.01 -2.16 -7.53
N GLN A 89 -2.18 -2.52 -6.99
CA GLN A 89 -3.20 -3.29 -7.69
C GLN A 89 -4.63 -2.86 -7.34
N GLY A 90 -5.59 -3.26 -8.17
CA GLY A 90 -7.04 -3.03 -8.02
C GLY A 90 -7.78 -4.11 -7.21
N SER A 91 -7.08 -5.02 -6.53
CA SER A 91 -7.65 -6.06 -5.67
C SER A 91 -6.66 -6.42 -4.57
N ASP A 92 -7.08 -7.24 -3.60
CA ASP A 92 -6.15 -7.82 -2.63
C ASP A 92 -4.96 -8.48 -3.33
N ILE A 93 -3.75 -8.16 -2.87
CA ILE A 93 -2.48 -8.65 -3.44
C ILE A 93 -2.17 -10.05 -2.90
N TYR A 94 -2.53 -10.28 -1.63
CA TYR A 94 -2.44 -11.57 -0.95
C TYR A 94 -3.85 -12.02 -0.62
N ALA A 95 -4.41 -12.88 -1.48
CA ALA A 95 -5.74 -13.43 -1.32
C ALA A 95 -5.63 -14.95 -1.14
N TYR A 96 -6.18 -15.43 -0.02
CA TYR A 96 -6.31 -16.85 0.25
C TYR A 96 -7.76 -17.27 -0.07
N PRO A 97 -8.02 -18.57 -0.32
CA PRO A 97 -9.39 -19.08 -0.37
C PRO A 97 -10.17 -18.63 0.87
N GLU A 98 -11.50 -18.58 0.80
CA GLU A 98 -12.36 -18.14 1.92
C GLU A 98 -12.15 -19.02 3.17
N GLU A 99 -11.10 -18.72 3.92
CA GLU A 99 -10.86 -19.21 5.25
C GLU A 99 -11.60 -18.27 6.20
N ARG A 100 -12.10 -18.81 7.32
CA ARG A 100 -12.93 -18.08 8.30
C ARG A 100 -12.25 -16.85 8.93
N HIS A 101 -11.02 -16.55 8.56
CA HIS A 101 -10.17 -15.53 9.16
C HIS A 101 -9.57 -14.53 8.15
N THR A 102 -9.87 -14.62 6.85
CA THR A 102 -9.38 -13.65 5.87
C THR A 102 -10.48 -12.66 5.48
N ASN A 103 -10.38 -11.42 5.94
CA ASN A 103 -11.25 -10.33 5.47
C ASN A 103 -10.83 -9.94 4.04
N GLN A 104 -11.64 -10.32 3.04
CA GLN A 104 -11.40 -9.96 1.64
C GLN A 104 -12.18 -8.69 1.25
N HIS A 105 -11.67 -7.95 0.27
CA HIS A 105 -12.30 -6.74 -0.27
C HIS A 105 -13.07 -7.03 -1.56
N THR A 106 -14.09 -7.87 -1.48
CA THR A 106 -14.86 -8.33 -2.64
C THR A 106 -15.86 -7.30 -3.17
N ASP A 107 -16.36 -6.39 -2.33
CA ASP A 107 -17.22 -5.28 -2.73
C ASP A 107 -16.40 -4.08 -3.25
N THR A 108 -15.99 -4.18 -4.51
CA THR A 108 -15.11 -3.20 -5.16
C THR A 108 -15.83 -2.25 -6.11
N VAL A 109 -15.36 -0.99 -6.12
CA VAL A 109 -15.79 0.04 -7.09
C VAL A 109 -14.93 0.08 -8.35
N ASN A 110 -13.91 -0.77 -8.43
CA ASN A 110 -12.92 -0.72 -9.51
C ASN A 110 -13.52 -1.19 -10.85
N ARG A 111 -13.23 -0.45 -11.92
CA ARG A 111 -13.66 -0.74 -13.29
C ARG A 111 -12.57 -0.28 -14.27
N GLY A 112 -12.18 -1.15 -15.20
CA GLY A 112 -11.25 -0.81 -16.28
C GLY A 112 -9.81 -0.57 -15.80
N ALA A 113 -9.09 0.30 -16.51
CA ALA A 113 -7.68 0.59 -16.24
C ALA A 113 -7.52 1.67 -15.16
N HIS A 114 -6.57 1.45 -14.26
CA HIS A 114 -6.10 2.47 -13.32
C HIS A 114 -4.75 3.00 -13.79
N VAL A 115 -4.56 4.33 -13.74
CA VAL A 115 -3.35 5.00 -14.24
C VAL A 115 -2.61 5.65 -13.09
N ILE A 116 -1.33 5.33 -12.93
CA ILE A 116 -0.44 5.95 -11.94
C ILE A 116 0.50 6.89 -12.69
N TYR A 117 0.50 8.16 -12.31
CA TYR A 117 1.38 9.18 -12.89
C TYR A 117 2.61 9.36 -12.02
N ALA A 118 3.81 9.30 -12.62
CA ALA A 118 5.07 9.51 -11.93
C ALA A 118 6.04 10.33 -12.82
N GLY A 119 6.88 11.13 -12.18
CA GLY A 119 7.90 11.97 -12.81
C GLY A 119 7.43 13.39 -13.16
N GLY A 120 8.39 14.30 -13.29
CA GLY A 120 8.13 15.72 -13.56
C GLY A 120 7.33 16.37 -12.43
N LYS A 121 6.12 16.84 -12.74
CA LYS A 121 5.20 17.43 -11.75
C LYS A 121 4.41 16.40 -10.92
N TYR A 122 4.47 15.12 -11.29
CA TYR A 122 3.78 14.04 -10.58
C TYR A 122 4.78 13.33 -9.68
N ASP A 123 4.89 13.82 -8.45
CA ASP A 123 5.83 13.37 -7.43
C ASP A 123 5.36 12.08 -6.74
N SER A 124 4.90 11.07 -7.49
CA SER A 124 4.57 9.78 -6.88
C SER A 124 5.83 9.15 -6.27
N HIS A 125 5.82 8.93 -4.95
CA HIS A 125 6.95 8.42 -4.21
C HIS A 125 6.50 7.54 -3.02
N LEU A 126 7.45 6.81 -2.43
CA LEU A 126 7.29 6.11 -1.17
C LEU A 126 8.18 6.77 -0.11
N LEU A 127 7.60 7.17 1.02
CA LEU A 127 8.36 7.58 2.19
C LEU A 127 8.76 6.35 3.01
N VAL A 128 10.06 6.18 3.23
CA VAL A 128 10.61 5.04 3.97
C VAL A 128 11.31 5.55 5.23
N PRO A 129 10.86 5.14 6.44
CA PRO A 129 11.48 5.54 7.69
C PRO A 129 12.78 4.76 7.94
N VAL A 130 13.89 5.21 7.36
CA VAL A 130 15.21 4.57 7.53
C VAL A 130 15.74 4.86 8.93
N ILE A 131 15.89 3.80 9.73
CA ILE A 131 16.52 3.87 11.06
C ILE A 131 18.03 3.69 10.91
N PRO A 132 18.87 4.65 11.34
CA PRO A 132 20.32 4.52 11.28
C PRO A 132 20.83 3.35 12.14
N PRO A 133 21.96 2.70 11.77
CA PRO A 133 22.63 1.77 12.67
C PRO A 133 23.11 2.51 13.94
N ILE A 134 23.04 1.82 15.08
CA ILE A 134 23.60 2.27 16.37
C ILE A 134 25.12 2.14 16.35
#